data_AF-A0A354Q4L8-F1
#
_entry.id   AF-A0A354Q4L8-F1
#
_cell.length_a   1.000
_cell.length_b   1.000
_cell.length_c   1.000
_cell.angle_alpha   90.00
_cell.angle_beta   90.00
_cell.angle_gamma   90.00
#
_symmetry.space_group_name_H-M   'P 1'
#
loop_
_entity.id
_entity.type
_entity.pdbx_description
1 polymer ?
#
loop_
_entity_poly.entity_id
_entity_poly.type
_entity_poly.pdbx_seq_one_letter_code
_entity_poly.pdbx_strand_id
1 'polypeptide(L)'
;FYVAQRFLTRKELPFLGVIGSRSKAATLKRELKKEGLSEEQTERLVCPLGFSLGGNHPQEIAISITAQLLFERDKLFVKIHPRNPVPEKP
;
A
#
# COMPACT_ATOMS: atom_id res chain seq x y z
N PHE A 1 3.35 -10.31 13.49
CA PHE A 1 2.36 -9.79 12.51
C PHE A 1 2.14 -10.81 11.40
N TYR A 2 1.55 -11.95 11.78
CA TYR A 2 1.67 -13.19 11.02
C TYR A 2 1.10 -13.13 9.59
N VAL A 3 -0.08 -12.53 9.39
CA VAL A 3 -0.70 -12.45 8.05
C VAL A 3 0.20 -11.66 7.09
N ALA A 4 0.66 -10.47 7.50
CA ALA A 4 1.55 -9.66 6.66
C ALA A 4 2.87 -10.40 6.37
N GLN A 5 3.48 -11.00 7.39
CA GLN A 5 4.69 -11.81 7.24
C GLN A 5 4.50 -12.92 6.19
N ARG A 6 3.41 -13.68 6.28
CA ARG A 6 3.09 -14.79 5.36
C ARG A 6 2.90 -14.36 3.91
N PHE A 7 2.38 -13.15 3.67
CA PHE A 7 2.27 -12.63 2.31
C PHE A 7 3.61 -12.09 1.81
N LEU A 8 4.38 -11.41 2.65
CA LEU A 8 5.67 -10.83 2.28
C LEU A 8 6.76 -11.87 1.92
N THR A 9 6.63 -13.11 2.42
CA THR A 9 7.50 -14.22 2.03
C THR A 9 7.12 -14.86 0.70
N ARG A 10 5.99 -14.48 0.09
CA ARG A 10 5.62 -14.98 -1.24
C ARG A 10 6.45 -14.29 -2.33
N LYS A 11 6.82 -15.09 -3.33
CA LYS A 11 7.45 -14.61 -4.56
C LYS A 11 6.51 -13.65 -5.29
N GLU A 12 5.26 -14.07 -5.48
CA GLU A 12 4.22 -13.26 -6.12
C GLU A 12 3.34 -12.56 -5.09
N LEU A 13 3.43 -11.23 -5.07
CA LEU A 13 2.59 -10.35 -4.27
C LEU A 13 2.59 -8.98 -4.96
N PRO A 14 1.59 -8.71 -5.82
CA PRO A 14 1.53 -7.46 -6.58
C PRO A 14 1.32 -6.24 -5.66
N PHE A 15 0.58 -6.40 -4.57
CA PHE A 15 0.28 -5.34 -3.63
C PHE A 15 -0.08 -5.90 -2.26
N LEU A 16 0.42 -5.28 -1.19
CA LEU A 16 0.01 -5.54 0.19
C LEU A 16 -0.07 -4.23 0.96
N GLY A 17 -1.27 -3.88 1.40
CA GLY A 17 -1.51 -2.72 2.24
C GLY A 17 -2.09 -3.07 3.60
N VAL A 18 -1.80 -2.23 4.59
CA VAL A 18 -2.34 -2.34 5.94
C VAL A 18 -2.98 -1.01 6.34
N ILE A 19 -4.24 -1.06 6.79
CA ILE A 19 -4.92 0.09 7.36
C ILE A 19 -4.26 0.43 8.70
N GLY A 20 -3.79 1.66 8.85
CA GLY A 20 -3.14 2.10 10.08
C GLY A 20 -2.45 3.46 9.93
N SER A 21 -2.02 4.02 11.07
CA SER A 21 -1.23 5.26 11.11
C SER A 21 0.23 5.02 10.71
N ARG A 22 0.96 6.11 10.46
CA ARG A 22 2.41 6.08 10.26
C ARG A 22 3.17 5.44 11.44
N SER A 23 2.71 5.67 12.68
CA SER A 23 3.28 5.04 13.88
C SER A 23 3.05 3.53 13.92
N LYS A 24 1.86 3.06 13.50
CA LYS A 24 1.59 1.63 13.33
C LYS A 24 2.45 1.02 12.23
N ALA A 25 2.67 1.73 11.13
CA ALA A 25 3.57 1.31 10.05
C ALA A 25 5.00 1.08 10.56
N ALA A 26 5.56 2.03 11.32
CA ALA A 26 6.90 1.92 11.88
C ALA A 26 7.03 0.73 12.83
N THR A 27 6.02 0.52 13.70
CA THR A 27 5.96 -0.63 14.61
C THR A 27 5.91 -1.94 13.83
N LEU A 28 5.01 -2.05 12.85
CA LEU A 28 4.85 -3.23 12.00
C LEU A 28 6.15 -3.59 11.26
N LYS A 29 6.80 -2.62 10.61
CA LYS A 29 8.08 -2.85 9.93
C LYS A 29 9.18 -3.32 10.87
N ARG A 30 9.28 -2.72 12.07
CA ARG A 30 10.26 -3.14 13.09
C ARG A 30 10.04 -4.59 13.53
N GLU A 31 8.80 -4.97 13.82
CA GLU A 31 8.50 -6.35 14.25
C GLU A 31 8.73 -7.36 13.12
N LEU A 32 8.37 -7.03 11.87
CA LEU A 32 8.66 -7.89 10.71
C LEU A 32 10.16 -8.09 10.48
N LYS A 33 10.99 -7.04 10.65
CA LYS A 33 12.45 -7.17 10.59
C LYS A 33 13.00 -8.08 11.68
N LYS A 34 12.47 -7.99 12.92
CA LYS A 34 12.84 -8.92 14.02
C LYS A 34 12.42 -10.37 13.73
N GLU A 35 11.31 -10.57 13.01
CA GLU A 35 10.83 -11.88 12.55
C GLU A 35 11.66 -12.42 11.36
N GLY A 36 12.74 -11.74 10.94
CA GLY A 36 13.71 -12.22 9.96
C GLY A 36 13.46 -11.79 8.52
N LEU A 37 12.52 -10.87 8.26
CA LEU A 37 12.28 -10.34 6.92
C LEU A 37 13.34 -9.32 6.53
N SER A 38 13.78 -9.37 5.27
CA SER A 38 14.72 -8.40 4.72
C SER A 38 14.10 -7.00 4.60
N GLU A 39 14.94 -5.98 4.46
CA GLU A 39 14.48 -4.62 4.19
C GLU A 39 13.59 -4.56 2.96
N GLU A 40 14.04 -5.14 1.84
CA GLU A 40 13.29 -5.25 0.59
C GLU A 40 11.91 -5.87 0.80
N GLN A 41 11.80 -6.97 1.56
CA GLN A 41 10.51 -7.58 1.88
C GLN A 41 9.61 -6.63 2.67
N THR A 42 10.16 -5.94 3.68
CA THR A 42 9.37 -5.02 4.51
C THR A 42 8.99 -3.71 3.80
N GLU A 43 9.73 -3.31 2.76
CA GLU A 43 9.43 -2.12 1.95
C GLU A 43 8.26 -2.34 0.99
N ARG A 44 7.98 -3.60 0.61
CA ARG A 44 6.79 -3.97 -0.19
C ARG A 44 5.47 -3.72 0.55
N LEU A 45 5.50 -3.49 1.87
CA LEU A 45 4.32 -3.20 2.68
C LEU A 45 3.95 -1.71 2.59
N VAL A 46 2.71 -1.46 2.16
CA VAL A 46 2.12 -0.11 2.13
C VAL A 46 1.33 0.15 3.42
N CYS A 47 1.74 1.15 4.19
CA CYS A 47 1.01 1.61 5.37
C CYS A 47 1.39 3.07 5.68
N PRO A 48 0.43 4.01 5.79
CA PRO A 48 -1.02 3.82 5.73
C PRO A 48 -1.53 3.33 4.37
N LEU A 49 -2.58 2.50 4.38
CA LEU A 49 -3.33 2.15 3.19
C LEU A 49 -4.31 3.30 2.85
N GLY A 50 -4.39 3.65 1.58
CA GLY A 50 -5.11 4.80 1.04
C GLY A 50 -4.21 6.01 0.79
N PHE A 51 -4.65 6.90 -0.09
CA PHE A 51 -4.08 8.24 -0.26
C PHE A 51 -4.52 9.19 0.85
N SER A 52 -3.87 10.35 0.93
CA SER A 52 -4.27 11.43 1.84
C SER A 52 -5.49 12.17 1.28
N LEU A 53 -6.65 11.52 1.30
CA LEU A 53 -7.93 12.02 0.77
C LEU A 53 -9.03 11.91 1.84
N GLY A 54 -9.88 12.93 1.92
CA GLY A 54 -10.99 12.97 2.88
C GLY A 54 -10.54 13.05 4.35
N GLY A 55 -11.42 12.64 5.27
CA GLY A 55 -11.21 12.54 6.71
C GLY A 55 -11.31 11.09 7.23
N ASN A 56 -11.65 10.94 8.51
CA ASN A 56 -11.66 9.63 9.20
C ASN A 56 -12.99 8.87 9.08
N HIS A 57 -13.91 9.33 8.22
CA HIS A 57 -15.15 8.62 7.99
C HIS A 57 -14.89 7.34 7.18
N PRO A 58 -15.48 6.19 7.55
CA PRO A 58 -15.22 4.91 6.87
C PRO A 58 -15.45 4.96 5.35
N GLN A 59 -16.43 5.74 4.88
CA GLN A 59 -16.75 5.91 3.46
C GLN A 59 -15.63 6.63 2.72
N GLU A 60 -15.07 7.68 3.34
CA GLU A 60 -13.96 8.46 2.77
C GLU A 60 -12.68 7.63 2.73
N ILE A 61 -12.42 6.87 3.80
CA ILE A 61 -11.31 5.90 3.86
C ILE A 61 -11.46 4.86 2.74
N ALA A 62 -12.66 4.29 2.54
CA ALA A 62 -12.90 3.31 1.49
C ALA A 62 -12.62 3.88 0.08
N ILE A 63 -13.05 5.12 -0.19
CA ILE A 63 -12.76 5.82 -1.47
C ILE A 63 -11.26 6.01 -1.62
N SER A 64 -10.57 6.48 -0.59
CA SER A 64 -9.13 6.67 -0.59
C SER A 64 -8.35 5.38 -0.88
N ILE A 65 -8.73 4.27 -0.24
CA ILE A 65 -8.15 2.95 -0.48
C ILE A 65 -8.41 2.50 -1.93
N THR A 66 -9.65 2.65 -2.40
CA THR A 66 -10.04 2.26 -3.76
C THR A 66 -9.25 3.03 -4.82
N ALA A 67 -9.05 4.33 -4.62
CA ALA A 67 -8.22 5.17 -5.50
C ALA A 67 -6.77 4.69 -5.54
N GLN A 68 -6.19 4.32 -4.39
CA GLN A 68 -4.83 3.77 -4.35
C GLN A 68 -4.74 2.41 -5.06
N LEU A 69 -5.69 1.51 -4.84
CA LEU A 69 -5.72 0.21 -5.51
C LEU A 69 -5.79 0.35 -7.03
N LEU A 70 -6.60 1.29 -7.53
CA LEU A 70 -6.68 1.60 -8.95
C LEU A 70 -5.35 2.14 -9.49
N PHE A 71 -4.73 3.08 -8.77
CA PHE A 71 -3.43 3.65 -9.14
C PHE A 71 -2.33 2.59 -9.21
N GLU A 72 -2.20 1.73 -8.19
CA GLU A 72 -1.17 0.69 -8.16
C GLU A 72 -1.41 -0.37 -9.25
N ARG A 73 -2.68 -0.73 -9.52
CA ARG A 73 -3.04 -1.59 -10.65
C ARG A 73 -2.57 -0.98 -11.96
N ASP A 74 -2.88 0.29 -12.22
CA ASP A 74 -2.56 0.93 -13.49
C ASP A 74 -1.06 1.07 -13.70
N LYS A 75 -0.30 1.36 -12.63
CA LYS A 75 1.17 1.31 -12.63
C LYS A 75 1.70 -0.08 -12.98
N LEU A 76 1.14 -1.14 -12.39
CA LEU A 76 1.57 -2.52 -12.64
C LEU A 76 1.32 -2.97 -14.09
N PHE A 77 0.22 -2.54 -14.70
CA PHE A 77 -0.14 -2.92 -16.07
C PHE A 77 0.25 -1.88 -17.13
N VAL A 78 0.98 -0.82 -16.75
CA VAL A 78 1.34 0.31 -17.63
C VAL A 78 0.11 0.85 -18.38
N LYS A 79 -1.02 0.92 -17.68
CA LYS A 79 -2.29 1.41 -18.25
C LYS A 79 -2.34 2.92 -18.09
N ILE A 80 -2.22 3.63 -19.20
CA ILE A 80 -2.54 5.05 -19.27
C ILE A 80 -3.97 5.15 -19.78
N HIS A 81 -4.84 5.85 -19.05
CA HIS A 81 -6.19 6.08 -19.55
C HIS A 81 -6.11 6.98 -20.80
N PRO A 82 -6.45 6.47 -22.00
CA PRO A 82 -6.08 7.13 -23.26
C PRO A 82 -6.78 8.47 -23.47
N ARG A 83 -7.91 8.70 -22.78
CA ARG A 83 -8.69 9.96 -22.86
C ARG A 83 -8.48 10.90 -21.67
N ASN A 84 -7.74 10.47 -20.64
CA ASN A 84 -7.53 11.27 -19.44
C ASN A 84 -6.18 10.88 -18.80
N PRO A 85 -5.06 11.32 -19.38
CA PRO A 85 -3.75 11.03 -18.84
C PRO A 85 -3.63 11.60 -17.42
N VAL A 86 -2.86 10.94 -16.56
CA VAL A 86 -2.53 11.48 -15.23
C VAL A 86 -1.81 12.81 -15.47
N PRO A 87 -2.27 13.94 -14.87
CA PRO A 87 -1.61 15.22 -15.05
C PRO A 87 -0.14 15.11 -14.62
N GLU A 88 0.78 15.57 -15.47
CA GLU A 88 2.16 15.75 -15.05
C GLU A 88 2.18 16.74 -13.89
N LYS A 89 2.94 16.41 -12.84
CA LYS A 89 3.09 17.30 -11.68
C LYS A 89 3.64 18.65 -12.18
N PRO A 90 3.10 19.79 -11.71
CA PRO A 90 3.72 21.08 -11.93
C PRO A 90 5.08 21.17 -11.22
#